data_AF-A0A925M4C0-F1
#
_entry.id   AF-A0A925M4C0-F1
#
_cell.length_a   1.000
_cell.length_b   1.000
_cell.length_c   1.000
_cell.angle_alpha   90.00
_cell.angle_beta   90.00
_cell.angle_gamma   90.00
#
_symmetry.space_group_name_H-M   'P 1'
#
loop_
_entity.id
_entity.type
_entity.pdbx_description
1 polymer ?
#
loop_
_entity_poly.entity_id
_entity_poly.type
_entity_poly.pdbx_seq_one_letter_code
_entity_poly.pdbx_strand_id
1 'polypeptide(L)'
;MPTSLFIEHRPNGLAFYINGDLQFDTADEAIYHEYLVIPAIALAVQRFPQTPLRVLLCGGGDGLAVRDILRFAEVSEVTLVDYDAEVLALGRTVFQPYNQGSLLSASETALGENRLTTYTQEAFGFVAGLPDACYHAVICDFTFPTRSEDTQIYSREWFQQVQRVLCPGGIISTNGVSPEQRTLGFWCLYQTLLAAGLQVKPLQVAIPSFREHGYGDWGFFLASALPITRSELETVVFPKNLSALHSQDWLQAFQIPATIAQHRHTANVHTLDCPQLFYYLLNPRLQLTATTIVDSEQLPIDFLDLQEVGTGAIGTRDLLQLDSIATAWLDHLHQAENLPQAAQSVTLMPVQHRYHSPQMTTEWLSYLKALLEEININQLLASLLERAQELPPQLVRELKQLTEKLRTGQPLTYVSEHTAELITLLSVTILMANVTTPDIVFAKGSSSSSRGSSSYDGDSSDDQFGWLGFWTMMIGGIWLWNLYKNSDD
;
A
#
# COMPACT_ATOMS: atom_id res chain seq x y z
N MET A 1 -10.58 1.15 14.12
CA MET A 1 -10.40 0.04 15.08
C MET A 1 -9.16 0.37 15.90
N PRO A 2 -9.17 0.15 17.23
CA PRO A 2 -7.92 0.23 18.01
C PRO A 2 -6.92 -0.80 17.50
N THR A 3 -5.62 -0.48 17.57
CA THR A 3 -4.53 -1.40 17.23
C THR A 3 -4.64 -2.66 18.09
N SER A 4 -4.66 -3.83 17.46
CA SER A 4 -4.67 -5.12 18.15
C SER A 4 -3.26 -5.68 18.22
N LEU A 5 -2.73 -5.82 19.44
CA LEU A 5 -1.42 -6.39 19.70
C LEU A 5 -1.58 -7.86 20.16
N PHE A 6 -0.82 -8.77 19.57
CA PHE A 6 -0.86 -10.20 19.92
C PHE A 6 0.55 -10.80 19.99
N ILE A 7 0.79 -11.60 21.03
CA ILE A 7 2.06 -12.30 21.26
C ILE A 7 1.79 -13.80 21.30
N GLU A 8 2.40 -14.53 20.39
CA GLU A 8 2.41 -15.99 20.38
C GLU A 8 3.67 -16.49 21.11
N HIS A 9 3.50 -17.17 22.25
CA HIS A 9 4.62 -17.80 22.94
C HIS A 9 5.00 -19.13 22.27
N ARG A 10 6.28 -19.28 21.95
CA ARG A 10 6.85 -20.49 21.33
C ARG A 10 7.86 -21.15 22.27
N PRO A 11 8.20 -22.44 22.10
CA PRO A 11 9.12 -23.13 23.01
C PRO A 11 10.49 -22.45 23.19
N ASN A 12 11.00 -21.80 22.14
CA ASN A 12 12.32 -21.16 22.12
C ASN A 12 12.26 -19.65 21.86
N GLY A 13 11.10 -19.02 22.05
CA GLY A 13 10.93 -17.64 21.63
C GLY A 13 9.49 -17.14 21.65
N LEU A 14 9.22 -16.13 20.85
CA LEU A 14 7.89 -15.63 20.58
C LEU A 14 7.77 -15.08 19.14
N ALA A 15 6.53 -14.93 18.69
CA ALA A 15 6.19 -14.15 17.51
C ALA A 15 5.24 -13.02 17.90
N PHE A 16 5.47 -11.82 17.37
CA PHE A 16 4.70 -10.63 17.68
C PHE A 16 3.90 -10.16 16.47
N TYR A 17 2.63 -9.84 16.69
CA TYR A 17 1.69 -9.47 15.65
C TYR A 17 0.99 -8.15 15.98
N ILE A 18 0.79 -7.33 14.95
CA ILE A 18 -0.01 -6.10 14.99
C ILE A 18 -1.12 -6.24 13.96
N ASN A 19 -2.38 -6.13 14.40
CA ASN A 19 -3.57 -6.26 13.55
C ASN A 19 -3.60 -7.57 12.72
N GLY A 20 -3.00 -8.63 13.26
CA GLY A 20 -2.88 -9.94 12.61
C GLY A 20 -1.69 -10.08 11.66
N ASP A 21 -0.93 -9.02 11.39
CA ASP A 21 0.31 -9.08 10.60
C ASP A 21 1.50 -9.41 11.50
N LEU A 22 2.33 -10.36 11.09
CA LEU A 22 3.57 -10.68 11.79
C LEU A 22 4.53 -9.49 11.69
N GLN A 23 5.00 -9.00 12.83
CA GLN A 23 6.01 -7.94 12.91
C GLN A 23 7.41 -8.54 13.02
N PHE A 24 7.60 -9.48 13.94
CA PHE A 24 8.84 -10.24 14.04
C PHE A 24 8.62 -11.60 14.68
N ASP A 25 9.52 -12.52 14.35
CA ASP A 25 9.66 -13.82 14.99
C ASP A 25 11.07 -13.92 15.55
N THR A 26 11.19 -14.17 16.85
CA THR A 26 12.50 -14.28 17.52
C THR A 26 13.41 -15.37 16.94
N ALA A 27 12.87 -16.33 16.19
CA ALA A 27 13.67 -17.35 15.51
C ALA A 27 14.54 -16.77 14.37
N ASP A 28 14.10 -15.68 13.72
CA ASP A 28 14.77 -15.14 12.52
C ASP A 28 14.75 -13.61 12.39
N GLU A 29 14.27 -12.87 13.39
CA GLU A 29 14.24 -11.40 13.40
C GLU A 29 15.60 -10.76 13.11
N ALA A 30 16.69 -11.44 13.50
CA ALA A 30 18.04 -10.94 13.26
C ALA A 30 18.33 -10.78 11.75
N ILE A 31 17.69 -11.57 10.87
CA ILE A 31 17.80 -11.38 9.42
C ILE A 31 17.20 -10.03 9.04
N TYR A 32 15.98 -9.73 9.51
CA TYR A 32 15.31 -8.46 9.21
C TYR A 32 16.10 -7.26 9.76
N HIS A 33 16.37 -7.25 11.07
CA HIS A 33 16.96 -6.09 11.73
C HIS A 33 18.41 -5.85 11.32
N GLU A 34 19.20 -6.91 11.09
CA GLU A 34 20.58 -6.72 10.63
C GLU A 34 20.62 -6.12 9.22
N TYR A 35 19.76 -6.58 8.28
CA TYR A 35 19.69 -6.01 6.93
C TYR A 35 19.11 -4.58 6.90
N LEU A 36 18.16 -4.27 7.79
CA LEU A 36 17.60 -2.93 7.91
C LEU A 36 18.61 -1.94 8.49
N VAL A 37 19.36 -2.32 9.53
CA VAL A 37 20.17 -1.38 10.32
C VAL A 37 21.63 -1.37 9.92
N ILE A 38 22.28 -2.54 9.88
CA ILE A 38 23.74 -2.63 9.90
C ILE A 38 24.39 -1.97 8.67
N PRO A 39 23.92 -2.20 7.42
CA PRO A 39 24.52 -1.55 6.25
C PRO A 39 24.45 -0.03 6.30
N ALA A 40 23.32 0.53 6.75
CA ALA A 40 23.12 1.97 6.77
C ALA A 40 24.01 2.68 7.78
N ILE A 41 24.13 2.12 9.00
CA ILE A 41 25.01 2.69 10.03
C ILE A 41 26.48 2.49 9.65
N ALA A 42 26.86 1.32 9.10
CA ALA A 42 28.23 1.07 8.68
C ALA A 42 28.68 2.02 7.53
N LEU A 43 27.81 2.28 6.56
CA LEU A 43 28.06 3.28 5.52
C LEU A 43 28.15 4.70 6.10
N ALA A 44 27.32 5.05 7.07
CA ALA A 44 27.44 6.33 7.76
C ALA A 44 28.79 6.46 8.50
N VAL A 45 29.25 5.41 9.20
CA VAL A 45 30.58 5.38 9.83
C VAL A 45 31.70 5.60 8.80
N GLN A 46 31.60 4.94 7.65
CA GLN A 46 32.57 5.08 6.56
C GLN A 46 32.59 6.49 5.96
N ARG A 47 31.42 7.13 5.80
CA ARG A 47 31.28 8.47 5.22
C ARG A 47 31.62 9.60 6.18
N PHE A 48 31.43 9.39 7.48
CA PHE A 48 31.68 10.38 8.52
C PHE A 48 32.73 9.87 9.52
N PRO A 49 33.98 9.60 9.05
CA PRO A 49 35.02 9.09 9.93
C PRO A 49 35.28 10.10 11.06
N GLN A 50 35.50 9.58 12.27
CA GLN A 50 35.78 10.39 13.47
C GLN A 50 34.66 11.36 13.88
N THR A 51 33.47 11.22 13.32
CA THR A 51 32.29 12.03 13.69
C THR A 51 31.38 11.23 14.60
N PRO A 52 30.96 11.77 15.76
CA PRO A 52 29.93 11.14 16.59
C PRO A 52 28.59 11.14 15.84
N LEU A 53 28.09 9.95 15.49
CA LEU A 53 26.91 9.79 14.66
C LEU A 53 25.63 9.98 15.47
N ARG A 54 24.71 10.73 14.87
CA ARG A 54 23.33 10.88 15.33
C ARG A 54 22.43 10.08 14.41
N VAL A 55 21.62 9.19 14.99
CA VAL A 55 20.73 8.29 14.26
C VAL A 55 19.29 8.57 14.65
N LEU A 56 18.42 8.73 13.66
CA LEU A 56 16.97 8.79 13.86
C LEU A 56 16.36 7.45 13.46
N LEU A 57 15.60 6.83 14.34
CA LEU A 57 14.79 5.64 14.08
C LEU A 57 13.32 6.03 14.18
N CYS A 58 12.60 5.89 13.07
CA CYS A 58 11.16 6.10 12.99
C CYS A 58 10.47 4.74 12.94
N GLY A 59 9.57 4.46 13.89
CA GLY A 59 9.06 3.12 14.18
C GLY A 59 10.05 2.31 15.03
N GLY A 60 9.99 0.98 14.99
CA GLY A 60 10.93 0.11 15.74
C GLY A 60 10.77 0.17 17.26
N GLY A 61 9.56 0.44 17.77
CA GLY A 61 9.26 0.52 19.20
C GLY A 61 9.50 -0.79 19.99
N ASP A 62 9.68 -1.93 19.32
CA ASP A 62 10.09 -3.19 19.95
C ASP A 62 11.56 -3.17 20.46
N GLY A 63 12.39 -2.27 19.93
CA GLY A 63 13.77 -2.06 20.35
C GLY A 63 14.82 -2.98 19.70
N LEU A 64 14.45 -3.91 18.82
CA LEU A 64 15.36 -4.80 18.11
C LEU A 64 16.25 -4.01 17.13
N ALA A 65 15.70 -3.01 16.43
CA ALA A 65 16.50 -2.10 15.61
C ALA A 65 17.47 -1.25 16.47
N VAL A 66 17.02 -0.76 17.64
CA VAL A 66 17.88 0.01 18.56
C VAL A 66 19.06 -0.81 19.05
N ARG A 67 18.84 -2.09 19.38
CA ARG A 67 19.90 -3.04 19.77
C ARG A 67 21.01 -3.05 18.72
N ASP A 68 20.65 -3.13 17.45
CA ASP A 68 21.63 -3.24 16.35
C ASP A 68 22.30 -1.91 16.03
N ILE A 69 21.61 -0.76 16.20
CA ILE A 69 22.21 0.58 16.11
C ILE A 69 23.29 0.76 17.19
N LEU A 70 23.00 0.34 18.42
CA LEU A 70 23.90 0.54 19.57
C LEU A 70 25.18 -0.30 19.52
N ARG A 71 25.28 -1.27 18.60
CA ARG A 71 26.52 -2.05 18.34
C ARG A 71 27.68 -1.17 17.84
N PHE A 72 27.37 -0.04 17.21
CA PHE A 72 28.38 0.87 16.67
C PHE A 72 28.83 1.85 17.76
N ALA A 73 30.13 1.87 18.07
CA ALA A 73 30.67 2.78 19.09
C ALA A 73 30.68 4.24 18.63
N GLU A 74 30.66 4.46 17.32
CA GLU A 74 30.65 5.76 16.67
C GLU A 74 29.32 6.50 16.81
N VAL A 75 28.21 5.78 17.08
CA VAL A 75 26.90 6.40 17.28
C VAL A 75 26.88 7.07 18.65
N SER A 76 26.73 8.39 18.74
CA SER A 76 26.63 9.11 20.02
C SER A 76 25.20 9.28 20.50
N GLU A 77 24.24 9.31 19.57
CA GLU A 77 22.84 9.60 19.87
C GLU A 77 21.91 8.79 18.96
N VAL A 78 20.88 8.21 19.56
CA VAL A 78 19.77 7.51 18.91
C VAL A 78 18.49 8.21 19.34
N THR A 79 17.76 8.76 18.39
CA THR A 79 16.40 9.26 18.58
C THR A 79 15.43 8.20 18.07
N LEU A 80 14.65 7.58 18.95
CA LEU A 80 13.57 6.65 18.59
C LEU A 80 12.24 7.39 18.64
N VAL A 81 11.47 7.34 17.55
CA VAL A 81 10.14 7.93 17.44
C VAL A 81 9.16 6.84 17.05
N ASP A 82 8.27 6.46 17.95
CA ASP A 82 7.21 5.49 17.69
C ASP A 82 5.88 6.04 18.21
N TYR A 83 4.79 5.86 17.49
CA TYR A 83 3.49 6.43 17.89
C TYR A 83 2.79 5.56 18.95
N ASP A 84 3.15 4.28 19.05
CA ASP A 84 2.44 3.31 19.89
C ASP A 84 3.13 3.13 21.26
N ALA A 85 2.50 3.72 22.28
CA ALA A 85 2.98 3.62 23.67
C ALA A 85 2.98 2.17 24.20
N GLU A 86 2.06 1.32 23.72
CA GLU A 86 1.96 -0.08 24.15
C GLU A 86 3.09 -0.92 23.54
N VAL A 87 3.44 -0.69 22.28
CA VAL A 87 4.61 -1.34 21.65
C VAL A 87 5.90 -0.98 22.39
N LEU A 88 6.10 0.30 22.72
CA LEU A 88 7.25 0.73 23.54
C LEU A 88 7.26 0.09 24.93
N ALA A 89 6.10 -0.10 25.55
CA ALA A 89 5.98 -0.78 26.84
C ALA A 89 6.35 -2.27 26.73
N LEU A 90 5.91 -2.96 25.67
CA LEU A 90 6.30 -4.34 25.38
C LEU A 90 7.81 -4.44 25.11
N GLY A 91 8.37 -3.49 24.35
CA GLY A 91 9.80 -3.35 24.12
C GLY A 91 10.62 -3.31 25.42
N ARG A 92 10.16 -2.53 26.40
CA ARG A 92 10.84 -2.41 27.71
C ARG A 92 10.61 -3.61 28.64
N THR A 93 9.63 -4.45 28.36
CA THR A 93 9.21 -5.54 29.25
C THR A 93 9.36 -6.90 28.58
N VAL A 94 8.37 -7.31 27.80
CA VAL A 94 8.28 -8.65 27.20
C VAL A 94 9.41 -8.91 26.20
N PHE A 95 9.81 -7.90 25.43
CA PHE A 95 10.85 -8.05 24.39
C PHE A 95 12.26 -7.81 24.90
N GLN A 96 12.41 -7.43 26.18
CA GLN A 96 13.70 -7.14 26.82
C GLN A 96 14.76 -8.25 26.60
N PRO A 97 14.42 -9.55 26.70
CA PRO A 97 15.41 -10.62 26.47
C PRO A 97 15.97 -10.66 25.04
N TYR A 98 15.21 -10.16 24.05
CA TYR A 98 15.55 -10.23 22.63
C TYR A 98 16.18 -8.93 22.12
N ASN A 99 15.72 -7.78 22.61
CA ASN A 99 16.33 -6.48 22.33
C ASN A 99 17.52 -6.15 23.25
N GLN A 100 17.88 -7.07 24.16
CA GLN A 100 19.03 -6.94 25.08
C GLN A 100 18.95 -5.72 26.00
N GLY A 101 17.73 -5.29 26.34
CA GLY A 101 17.51 -4.10 27.15
C GLY A 101 17.87 -2.79 26.45
N SER A 102 17.87 -2.77 25.11
CA SER A 102 18.21 -1.58 24.31
C SER A 102 17.32 -0.36 24.62
N LEU A 103 16.11 -0.57 25.15
CA LEU A 103 15.15 0.47 25.52
C LEU A 103 15.14 0.83 27.02
N LEU A 104 15.99 0.18 27.83
CA LEU A 104 16.09 0.47 29.26
C LEU A 104 16.85 1.77 29.51
N SER A 105 16.48 2.46 30.59
CA SER A 105 17.14 3.70 31.00
C SER A 105 18.59 3.44 31.41
N ALA A 106 19.49 4.40 31.23
CA ALA A 106 20.92 4.23 31.54
C ALA A 106 21.25 3.89 33.00
N SER A 107 20.30 4.02 33.94
CA SER A 107 20.49 3.50 35.31
C SER A 107 20.38 1.98 35.42
N GLU A 108 19.91 1.30 34.37
CA GLU A 108 19.51 -0.12 34.40
C GLU A 108 20.27 -0.99 33.38
N THR A 109 21.20 -0.41 32.61
CA THR A 109 22.01 -1.14 31.63
C THR A 109 23.50 -1.11 31.99
N ALA A 110 24.22 -2.19 31.67
CA ALA A 110 25.68 -2.27 31.80
C ALA A 110 26.43 -1.38 30.78
N LEU A 111 25.71 -0.74 29.86
CA LEU A 111 26.19 0.19 28.84
C LEU A 111 25.90 1.63 29.32
N GLY A 112 26.66 2.10 30.32
CA GLY A 112 26.40 3.29 31.13
C GLY A 112 26.42 4.67 30.45
N GLU A 113 26.02 4.79 29.18
CA GLU A 113 25.83 6.08 28.51
C GLU A 113 24.47 6.10 27.82
N ASN A 114 23.56 6.98 28.27
CA ASN A 114 22.19 7.08 27.74
C ASN A 114 22.18 7.68 26.33
N ARG A 115 22.62 6.90 25.34
CA ARG A 115 22.66 7.29 23.93
C ARG A 115 21.25 7.35 23.32
N LEU A 116 20.23 6.78 23.96
CA LEU A 116 18.86 6.70 23.46
C LEU A 116 17.94 7.78 24.04
N THR A 117 17.20 8.45 23.16
CA THR A 117 16.03 9.27 23.52
C THR A 117 14.80 8.74 22.79
N THR A 118 13.71 8.45 23.53
CA THR A 118 12.47 7.93 22.96
C THR A 118 11.36 8.97 22.97
N TYR A 119 10.64 9.13 21.86
CA TYR A 119 9.46 9.98 21.72
C TYR A 119 8.25 9.15 21.32
N THR A 120 7.16 9.29 22.05
CA THR A 120 5.86 8.67 21.70
C THR A 120 5.03 9.63 20.85
N GLN A 121 5.31 9.69 19.55
CA GLN A 121 4.73 10.65 18.59
C GLN A 121 4.70 10.08 17.17
N GLU A 122 3.85 10.65 16.32
CA GLU A 122 3.82 10.35 14.88
C GLU A 122 5.09 10.86 14.18
N ALA A 123 5.73 9.98 13.41
CA ALA A 123 7.01 10.27 12.76
C ALA A 123 6.93 11.44 11.77
N PHE A 124 5.85 11.51 10.98
CA PHE A 124 5.65 12.58 9.98
C PHE A 124 5.72 13.98 10.63
N GLY A 125 4.95 14.20 11.69
CA GLY A 125 4.94 15.48 12.40
C GLY A 125 6.23 15.75 13.16
N PHE A 126 6.86 14.71 13.73
CA PHE A 126 8.11 14.85 14.45
C PHE A 126 9.24 15.34 13.54
N VAL A 127 9.44 14.71 12.37
CA VAL A 127 10.50 15.08 11.42
C VAL A 127 10.29 16.48 10.85
N ALA A 128 9.04 16.89 10.61
CA ALA A 128 8.72 18.25 10.18
C ALA A 128 9.25 19.33 11.15
N GLY A 129 9.32 19.03 12.46
CA GLY A 129 9.82 19.94 13.50
C GLY A 129 11.34 19.92 13.71
N LEU A 130 12.07 18.98 13.09
CA LEU A 130 13.52 18.85 13.27
C LEU A 130 14.31 19.85 12.41
N PRO A 131 15.51 20.29 12.84
CA PRO A 131 16.39 21.12 12.03
C PRO A 131 16.99 20.36 10.85
N ASP A 132 17.42 21.09 9.83
CA ASP A 132 18.08 20.53 8.65
C ASP A 132 19.45 19.91 9.01
N ALA A 133 19.85 18.89 8.26
CA ALA A 133 21.17 18.27 8.30
C ALA A 133 21.66 17.92 9.72
N CYS A 134 20.83 17.26 10.51
CA CYS A 134 21.10 16.96 11.92
C CYS A 134 21.29 15.47 12.24
N TYR A 135 21.00 14.58 11.30
CA TYR A 135 21.19 13.12 11.42
C TYR A 135 22.13 12.57 10.35
N HIS A 136 22.96 11.61 10.73
CA HIS A 136 23.90 10.92 9.83
C HIS A 136 23.29 9.66 9.23
N ALA A 137 22.33 9.07 9.93
CA ALA A 137 21.50 8.00 9.41
C ALA A 137 20.04 8.16 9.87
N VAL A 138 19.10 7.80 8.99
CA VAL A 138 17.67 7.69 9.31
C VAL A 138 17.22 6.27 8.96
N ILE A 139 16.66 5.56 9.94
CA ILE A 139 16.10 4.22 9.76
C ILE A 139 14.58 4.34 9.86
N CYS A 140 13.86 3.84 8.86
CA CYS A 140 12.41 3.79 8.80
C CYS A 140 11.96 2.33 8.93
N ASP A 141 11.41 1.99 10.09
CA ASP A 141 10.97 0.65 10.47
C ASP A 141 9.47 0.65 10.77
N PHE A 142 8.68 0.81 9.71
CA PHE A 142 7.25 1.01 9.80
C PHE A 142 6.48 -0.28 9.51
N THR A 143 5.27 -0.38 10.06
CA THR A 143 4.41 -1.54 9.80
C THR A 143 3.81 -1.49 8.39
N PHE A 144 3.28 -2.63 7.94
CA PHE A 144 2.56 -2.70 6.67
C PHE A 144 1.30 -1.81 6.72
N PRO A 145 1.11 -0.88 5.78
CA PRO A 145 0.00 0.07 5.84
C PRO A 145 -1.34 -0.65 5.67
N THR A 146 -2.29 -0.32 6.55
CA THR A 146 -3.62 -0.96 6.56
C THR A 146 -4.70 -0.08 5.96
N ARG A 147 -4.43 1.22 5.87
CA ARG A 147 -5.28 2.24 5.26
C ARG A 147 -4.45 3.19 4.41
N SER A 148 -5.13 3.99 3.61
CA SER A 148 -4.48 4.99 2.75
C SER A 148 -3.70 6.03 3.56
N GLU A 149 -4.20 6.43 4.73
CA GLU A 149 -3.56 7.44 5.58
C GLU A 149 -2.25 6.93 6.16
N ASP A 150 -2.15 5.62 6.41
CA ASP A 150 -0.92 4.98 6.90
C ASP A 150 0.21 5.07 5.85
N THR A 151 -0.11 5.36 4.57
CA THR A 151 0.90 5.50 3.52
C THR A 151 1.61 6.86 3.48
N GLN A 152 1.16 7.86 4.25
CA GLN A 152 1.77 9.20 4.23
C GLN A 152 3.28 9.19 4.54
N ILE A 153 3.73 8.32 5.43
CA ILE A 153 5.15 8.05 5.78
C ILE A 153 5.94 7.27 4.71
N TYR A 154 5.35 7.01 3.56
CA TYR A 154 6.02 6.45 2.39
C TYR A 154 5.93 7.39 1.18
N SER A 155 5.35 8.59 1.35
CA SER A 155 5.18 9.57 0.28
C SER A 155 6.50 10.24 -0.11
N ARG A 156 6.54 10.80 -1.31
CA ARG A 156 7.64 11.66 -1.76
C ARG A 156 7.89 12.79 -0.77
N GLU A 157 6.83 13.43 -0.28
CA GLU A 157 6.90 14.55 0.66
C GLU A 157 7.55 14.13 1.99
N TRP A 158 7.24 12.94 2.49
CA TRP A 158 7.92 12.36 3.65
C TRP A 158 9.42 12.19 3.39
N PHE A 159 9.81 11.53 2.29
CA PHE A 159 11.21 11.29 2.00
C PHE A 159 12.00 12.58 1.71
N GLN A 160 11.35 13.64 1.21
CA GLN A 160 11.95 14.98 1.11
C GLN A 160 12.22 15.59 2.50
N GLN A 161 11.33 15.40 3.48
CA GLN A 161 11.59 15.82 4.85
C GLN A 161 12.72 15.01 5.50
N VAL A 162 12.74 13.70 5.27
CA VAL A 162 13.84 12.84 5.72
C VAL A 162 15.17 13.27 5.10
N GLN A 163 15.20 13.55 3.79
CA GLN A 163 16.39 14.06 3.12
C GLN A 163 16.85 15.40 3.71
N ARG A 164 15.92 16.30 4.04
CA ARG A 164 16.22 17.60 4.64
C ARG A 164 16.93 17.49 6.00
N VAL A 165 16.49 16.58 6.86
CA VAL A 165 17.09 16.39 8.19
C VAL A 165 18.40 15.58 8.16
N LEU A 166 18.72 14.98 7.02
CA LEU A 166 19.91 14.17 6.82
C LEU A 166 21.12 15.04 6.46
N CYS A 167 22.27 14.80 7.10
CA CYS A 167 23.54 15.41 6.72
C CYS A 167 23.86 15.09 5.24
N PRO A 168 24.55 15.98 4.50
CA PRO A 168 25.06 15.64 3.17
C PRO A 168 25.91 14.35 3.23
N GLY A 169 25.49 13.32 2.50
CA GLY A 169 26.11 12.00 2.52
C GLY A 169 25.55 11.01 3.53
N GLY A 170 24.62 11.43 4.41
CA GLY A 170 23.91 10.54 5.32
C GLY A 170 23.10 9.47 4.59
N ILE A 171 22.76 8.42 5.32
CA ILE A 171 22.12 7.22 4.77
C ILE A 171 20.71 7.06 5.32
N ILE A 172 19.78 6.75 4.44
CA ILE A 172 18.43 6.31 4.77
C ILE A 172 18.39 4.80 4.59
N SER A 173 17.82 4.10 5.56
CA SER A 173 17.37 2.72 5.38
C SER A 173 15.89 2.67 5.63
N THR A 174 15.14 2.03 4.75
CA THR A 174 13.72 1.80 4.96
C THR A 174 13.37 0.37 4.58
N ASN A 175 12.50 -0.25 5.38
CA ASN A 175 11.81 -1.42 4.90
C ASN A 175 10.93 -1.05 3.69
N GLY A 176 10.63 -2.05 2.88
CA GLY A 176 9.67 -1.93 1.80
C GLY A 176 8.59 -2.97 1.97
N VAL A 177 8.42 -3.75 0.92
CA VAL A 177 7.54 -4.92 0.86
C VAL A 177 8.23 -5.96 -0.01
N SER A 178 7.63 -7.13 -0.19
CA SER A 178 8.22 -8.11 -1.08
C SER A 178 8.25 -7.67 -2.54
N PRO A 179 9.42 -7.66 -3.21
CA PRO A 179 9.52 -7.39 -4.64
C PRO A 179 8.74 -8.41 -5.48
N GLU A 180 8.62 -9.65 -5.02
CA GLU A 180 7.89 -10.71 -5.71
C GLU A 180 6.39 -10.64 -5.43
N GLN A 181 5.97 -10.59 -4.15
CA GLN A 181 4.55 -10.68 -3.80
C GLN A 181 3.81 -9.34 -3.88
N ARG A 182 4.54 -8.22 -3.89
CA ARG A 182 4.02 -6.84 -3.94
C ARG A 182 4.81 -6.00 -4.94
N THR A 183 5.08 -6.54 -6.12
CA THR A 183 5.99 -5.97 -7.13
C THR A 183 5.77 -4.49 -7.43
N LEU A 184 4.55 -4.08 -7.79
CA LEU A 184 4.28 -2.66 -8.06
C LEU A 184 4.38 -1.79 -6.80
N GLY A 185 4.04 -2.32 -5.62
CA GLY A 185 4.20 -1.60 -4.36
C GLY A 185 5.68 -1.35 -4.04
N PHE A 186 6.52 -2.37 -4.17
CA PHE A 186 7.97 -2.26 -4.00
C PHE A 186 8.57 -1.24 -4.98
N TRP A 187 8.23 -1.33 -6.26
CA TRP A 187 8.75 -0.40 -7.25
C TRP A 187 8.16 1.01 -7.18
N CYS A 188 6.95 1.15 -6.64
CA CYS A 188 6.38 2.46 -6.30
C CYS A 188 7.20 3.15 -5.22
N LEU A 189 7.59 2.43 -4.15
CA LEU A 189 8.50 2.95 -3.12
C LEU A 189 9.86 3.35 -3.72
N TYR A 190 10.44 2.51 -4.58
CA TYR A 190 11.69 2.80 -5.28
C TYR A 190 11.61 4.11 -6.08
N GLN A 191 10.59 4.25 -6.94
CA GLN A 191 10.38 5.47 -7.73
C GLN A 191 10.10 6.69 -6.85
N THR A 192 9.43 6.49 -5.72
CA THR A 192 9.11 7.57 -4.78
C THR A 192 10.36 8.11 -4.08
N LEU A 193 11.27 7.23 -3.65
CA LEU A 193 12.58 7.63 -3.12
C LEU A 193 13.42 8.37 -4.19
N LEU A 194 13.45 7.88 -5.43
CA LEU A 194 14.14 8.56 -6.53
C LEU A 194 13.53 9.95 -6.79
N ALA A 195 12.20 10.07 -6.80
CA ALA A 195 11.48 11.33 -7.01
C ALA A 195 11.64 12.31 -5.84
N ALA A 196 12.00 11.84 -4.65
CA ALA A 196 12.40 12.66 -3.52
C ALA A 196 13.83 13.22 -3.68
N GLY A 197 14.55 12.90 -4.76
CA GLY A 197 15.91 13.38 -5.03
C GLY A 197 17.01 12.53 -4.39
N LEU A 198 16.71 11.27 -4.06
CA LEU A 198 17.66 10.34 -3.48
C LEU A 198 18.25 9.41 -4.55
N GLN A 199 19.44 8.89 -4.26
CA GLN A 199 20.09 7.79 -4.97
C GLN A 199 19.80 6.51 -4.19
N VAL A 200 19.19 5.51 -4.84
CA VAL A 200 18.54 4.39 -4.16
C VAL A 200 19.11 3.05 -4.61
N LYS A 201 19.40 2.18 -3.65
CA LYS A 201 19.83 0.80 -3.83
C LYS A 201 18.77 -0.15 -3.24
N PRO A 202 17.95 -0.79 -4.08
CA PRO A 202 17.02 -1.81 -3.60
C PRO A 202 17.78 -3.08 -3.25
N LEU A 203 17.34 -3.77 -2.21
CA LEU A 203 17.84 -5.10 -1.86
C LEU A 203 16.69 -5.99 -1.37
N GLN A 204 16.92 -7.30 -1.38
CA GLN A 204 15.96 -8.29 -0.87
C GLN A 204 16.66 -9.41 -0.11
N VAL A 205 15.95 -9.99 0.84
CA VAL A 205 16.44 -11.14 1.62
C VAL A 205 15.30 -12.10 1.95
N ALA A 206 15.64 -13.39 2.03
CA ALA A 206 14.73 -14.42 2.46
C ALA A 206 14.63 -14.45 4.00
N ILE A 207 13.45 -14.16 4.54
CA ILE A 207 13.14 -14.30 5.97
C ILE A 207 12.18 -15.49 6.10
N PRO A 208 12.59 -16.61 6.73
CA PRO A 208 11.78 -17.83 6.80
C PRO A 208 10.34 -17.62 7.30
N SER A 209 10.17 -16.93 8.43
CA SER A 209 8.87 -16.65 9.03
C SER A 209 7.97 -15.82 8.11
N PHE A 210 8.53 -14.87 7.36
CA PHE A 210 7.78 -14.06 6.39
C PHE A 210 7.34 -14.88 5.17
N ARG A 211 8.20 -15.78 4.68
CA ARG A 211 7.82 -16.73 3.61
C ARG A 211 6.71 -17.66 4.06
N GLU A 212 6.77 -18.17 5.29
CA GLU A 212 5.73 -19.03 5.87
C GLU A 212 4.38 -18.30 5.99
N HIS A 213 4.39 -16.99 6.28
CA HIS A 213 3.20 -16.14 6.32
C HIS A 213 2.76 -15.64 4.92
N GLY A 214 3.42 -16.07 3.85
CA GLY A 214 3.07 -15.71 2.48
C GLY A 214 3.44 -14.28 2.07
N TYR A 215 4.32 -13.62 2.83
CA TYR A 215 4.85 -12.31 2.48
C TYR A 215 5.88 -12.36 1.37
N GLY A 216 6.59 -13.48 1.21
CA GLY A 216 7.66 -13.66 0.23
C GLY A 216 9.01 -13.14 0.72
N ASP A 217 9.97 -12.99 -0.21
CA ASP A 217 11.26 -12.36 0.10
C ASP A 217 11.07 -10.89 0.40
N TRP A 218 11.65 -10.41 1.49
CA TRP A 218 11.41 -9.07 1.99
C TRP A 218 12.38 -8.07 1.38
N GLY A 219 11.84 -6.93 0.96
CA GLY A 219 12.61 -5.87 0.33
C GLY A 219 12.98 -4.74 1.29
N PHE A 220 14.15 -4.15 1.05
CA PHE A 220 14.63 -2.94 1.72
C PHE A 220 15.21 -1.96 0.70
N PHE A 221 15.40 -0.71 1.13
CA PHE A 221 16.09 0.31 0.36
C PHE A 221 17.15 0.99 1.20
N LEU A 222 18.37 1.07 0.66
CA LEU A 222 19.36 2.04 1.09
C LEU A 222 19.28 3.26 0.18
N ALA A 223 19.23 4.45 0.75
CA ALA A 223 19.15 5.68 -0.03
C ALA A 223 20.02 6.79 0.55
N SER A 224 20.46 7.72 -0.29
CA SER A 224 21.22 8.89 0.14
C SER A 224 21.10 10.01 -0.89
N ALA A 225 21.30 11.25 -0.48
CA ALA A 225 21.41 12.37 -1.42
C ALA A 225 22.65 12.24 -2.33
N LEU A 226 23.70 11.54 -1.85
CA LEU A 226 24.89 11.22 -2.64
C LEU A 226 24.82 9.77 -3.14
N PRO A 227 25.40 9.46 -4.31
CA PRO A 227 25.40 8.10 -4.85
C PRO A 227 26.02 7.12 -3.85
N ILE A 228 25.39 5.96 -3.65
CA ILE A 228 25.98 4.84 -2.91
C ILE A 228 26.67 3.95 -3.93
N THR A 229 28.00 3.95 -3.95
CA THR A 229 28.77 3.29 -5.00
C THR A 229 29.06 1.83 -4.68
N ARG A 230 29.25 0.98 -5.71
CA ARG A 230 29.74 -0.40 -5.54
C ARG A 230 30.99 -0.46 -4.66
N SER A 231 31.95 0.44 -4.86
CA SER A 231 33.19 0.45 -4.07
C SER A 231 32.95 0.77 -2.60
N GLU A 232 32.03 1.68 -2.27
CA GLU A 232 31.65 1.93 -0.87
C GLU A 232 31.03 0.69 -0.26
N LEU A 233 30.13 0.05 -1.00
CA LEU A 233 29.48 -1.18 -0.58
C LEU A 233 30.55 -2.26 -0.33
N GLU A 234 31.36 -2.64 -1.31
CA GLU A 234 32.39 -3.69 -1.20
C GLU A 234 33.42 -3.48 -0.08
N THR A 235 33.68 -2.23 0.32
CA THR A 235 34.66 -1.89 1.37
C THR A 235 34.04 -1.65 2.73
N VAL A 236 32.72 -1.73 2.86
CA VAL A 236 32.00 -1.51 4.11
C VAL A 236 32.45 -2.54 5.16
N VAL A 237 32.68 -2.06 6.39
CA VAL A 237 33.11 -2.91 7.51
C VAL A 237 31.93 -3.12 8.45
N PHE A 238 31.49 -4.36 8.57
CA PHE A 238 30.44 -4.74 9.51
C PHE A 238 30.99 -5.08 10.90
N PRO A 239 30.21 -4.86 11.97
CA PRO A 239 30.59 -5.29 13.31
C PRO A 239 30.75 -6.81 13.40
N LYS A 240 31.52 -7.26 14.38
CA LYS A 240 31.73 -8.70 14.64
C LYS A 240 30.49 -9.30 15.30
N ASN A 241 30.30 -10.62 15.15
CA ASN A 241 29.22 -11.39 15.79
C ASN A 241 27.79 -10.98 15.34
N LEU A 242 27.63 -10.78 14.03
CA LEU A 242 26.32 -10.74 13.40
C LEU A 242 25.76 -12.17 13.27
N SER A 243 24.46 -12.31 13.45
CA SER A 243 23.75 -13.58 13.43
C SER A 243 23.38 -14.01 12.01
N ALA A 244 23.09 -13.06 11.13
CA ALA A 244 22.51 -13.32 9.81
C ALA A 244 23.24 -12.61 8.66
N LEU A 245 23.63 -11.35 8.85
CA LEU A 245 24.28 -10.56 7.81
C LEU A 245 25.77 -10.93 7.70
N HIS A 246 26.10 -11.70 6.67
CA HIS A 246 27.47 -12.11 6.37
C HIS A 246 28.07 -11.26 5.24
N SER A 247 29.33 -10.84 5.40
CA SER A 247 30.04 -9.99 4.43
C SER A 247 30.25 -10.63 3.06
N GLN A 248 30.09 -11.95 2.92
CA GLN A 248 30.24 -12.66 1.65
C GLN A 248 28.96 -12.65 0.80
N ASP A 249 27.78 -12.57 1.44
CA ASP A 249 26.50 -12.76 0.76
C ASP A 249 25.68 -11.47 0.63
N TRP A 250 25.99 -10.43 1.41
CA TRP A 250 25.17 -9.22 1.43
C TRP A 250 25.15 -8.47 0.08
N LEU A 251 26.20 -8.56 -0.75
CA LEU A 251 26.21 -8.00 -2.10
C LEU A 251 25.18 -8.67 -3.02
N GLN A 252 24.87 -9.95 -2.77
CA GLN A 252 23.87 -10.69 -3.54
C GLN A 252 22.46 -10.17 -3.25
N ALA A 253 22.23 -9.51 -2.10
CA ALA A 253 20.93 -8.94 -1.76
C ALA A 253 20.50 -7.85 -2.76
N PHE A 254 21.43 -7.19 -3.46
CA PHE A 254 21.15 -6.19 -4.49
C PHE A 254 20.82 -6.79 -5.85
N GLN A 255 20.82 -8.13 -5.98
CA GLN A 255 20.45 -8.81 -7.21
C GLN A 255 18.96 -9.15 -7.18
N ILE A 256 18.20 -8.55 -8.08
CA ILE A 256 16.76 -8.79 -8.22
C ILE A 256 16.49 -9.45 -9.57
N PRO A 257 15.71 -10.56 -9.63
CA PRO A 257 15.36 -11.21 -10.88
C PRO A 257 14.85 -10.22 -11.93
N ALA A 258 15.33 -10.33 -13.17
CA ALA A 258 14.98 -9.40 -14.25
C ALA A 258 13.46 -9.31 -14.50
N THR A 259 12.76 -10.44 -14.34
CA THR A 259 11.31 -10.57 -14.43
C THR A 259 10.56 -9.68 -13.43
N ILE A 260 11.13 -9.46 -12.25
CA ILE A 260 10.60 -8.56 -11.22
C ILE A 260 11.08 -7.14 -11.47
N ALA A 261 12.38 -6.96 -11.73
CA ALA A 261 13.03 -5.66 -11.82
C ALA A 261 12.59 -4.81 -13.03
N GLN A 262 12.13 -5.41 -14.12
CA GLN A 262 11.59 -4.65 -15.26
C GLN A 262 10.40 -3.75 -14.91
N HIS A 263 9.59 -4.12 -13.91
CA HIS A 263 8.41 -3.35 -13.48
C HIS A 263 8.77 -2.02 -12.80
N ARG A 264 10.06 -1.79 -12.50
CA ARG A 264 10.51 -0.53 -11.87
C ARG A 264 10.19 0.70 -12.70
N HIS A 265 10.09 0.57 -14.02
CA HIS A 265 9.79 1.69 -14.92
C HIS A 265 8.28 1.90 -15.15
N THR A 266 7.43 1.01 -14.63
CA THR A 266 5.97 1.08 -14.82
C THR A 266 5.25 1.60 -13.58
N ALA A 267 5.90 1.58 -12.41
CA ALA A 267 5.31 2.06 -11.18
C ALA A 267 5.30 3.59 -11.11
N ASN A 268 4.18 4.16 -10.69
CA ASN A 268 4.06 5.59 -10.45
C ASN A 268 4.60 5.98 -9.07
N VAL A 269 4.89 7.27 -8.92
CA VAL A 269 5.33 7.87 -7.66
C VAL A 269 4.13 8.03 -6.71
N HIS A 270 4.34 7.68 -5.45
CA HIS A 270 3.40 7.92 -4.37
C HIS A 270 3.61 9.31 -3.76
N THR A 271 2.54 10.12 -3.74
CA THR A 271 2.53 11.45 -3.10
C THR A 271 1.35 11.54 -2.14
N LEU A 272 1.33 12.55 -1.27
CA LEU A 272 0.17 12.84 -0.41
C LEU A 272 -1.13 13.05 -1.21
N ASP A 273 -1.04 13.73 -2.35
CA ASP A 273 -2.20 14.01 -3.22
C ASP A 273 -2.59 12.81 -4.11
N CYS A 274 -1.71 11.83 -4.28
CA CYS A 274 -1.92 10.65 -5.10
C CYS A 274 -1.41 9.38 -4.37
N PRO A 275 -2.24 8.77 -3.51
CA PRO A 275 -1.86 7.66 -2.64
C PRO A 275 -1.76 6.30 -3.35
N GLN A 276 -0.99 6.24 -4.45
CA GLN A 276 -0.92 5.04 -5.32
C GLN A 276 -0.32 3.82 -4.64
N LEU A 277 0.53 3.99 -3.62
CA LEU A 277 1.13 2.88 -2.90
C LEU A 277 0.05 1.95 -2.33
N PHE A 278 -0.94 2.51 -1.62
CA PHE A 278 -1.99 1.70 -1.01
C PHE A 278 -2.78 0.91 -2.06
N TYR A 279 -3.09 1.55 -3.18
CA TYR A 279 -3.74 0.90 -4.32
C TYR A 279 -2.94 -0.31 -4.83
N TYR A 280 -1.63 -0.17 -5.05
CA TYR A 280 -0.78 -1.28 -5.49
C TYR A 280 -0.65 -2.39 -4.45
N LEU A 281 -0.66 -2.05 -3.16
CA LEU A 281 -0.61 -3.03 -2.07
C LEU A 281 -1.90 -3.86 -1.97
N LEU A 282 -3.06 -3.25 -2.22
CA LEU A 282 -4.34 -3.95 -2.33
C LEU A 282 -4.43 -4.81 -3.59
N ASN A 283 -3.73 -4.42 -4.66
CA ASN A 283 -3.87 -4.99 -5.98
C ASN A 283 -2.54 -5.55 -6.56
N PRO A 284 -1.92 -6.52 -5.88
CA PRO A 284 -0.57 -6.99 -6.24
C PRO A 284 -0.48 -7.68 -7.61
N ARG A 285 -1.62 -8.07 -8.21
CA ARG A 285 -1.67 -8.86 -9.46
C ARG A 285 -2.09 -8.06 -10.69
N LEU A 286 -2.44 -6.77 -10.57
CA LEU A 286 -3.15 -6.02 -11.62
C LEU A 286 -2.40 -5.84 -12.95
N GLN A 287 -1.08 -6.04 -13.01
CA GLN A 287 -0.30 -5.78 -14.24
C GLN A 287 0.67 -6.90 -14.64
N LEU A 288 0.64 -8.06 -13.97
CA LEU A 288 1.48 -9.20 -14.35
C LEU A 288 0.96 -9.92 -15.61
N THR A 289 -0.17 -9.46 -16.19
CA THR A 289 -0.82 -10.05 -17.37
C THR A 289 -0.36 -9.43 -18.70
N ALA A 290 0.34 -8.30 -18.69
CA ALA A 290 1.05 -7.82 -19.89
C ALA A 290 2.31 -8.67 -20.06
N THR A 291 2.12 -9.82 -20.71
CA THR A 291 3.17 -10.78 -21.03
C THR A 291 4.12 -10.18 -22.05
N THR A 292 5.11 -9.40 -21.60
CA THR A 292 6.43 -9.51 -22.22
C THR A 292 6.93 -10.90 -21.87
N ILE A 293 7.02 -11.77 -22.87
CA ILE A 293 7.75 -13.04 -22.78
C ILE A 293 9.20 -12.65 -22.51
N VAL A 294 9.55 -12.49 -21.25
CA VAL A 294 10.94 -12.40 -20.83
C VAL A 294 11.41 -13.84 -20.71
N ASP A 295 12.40 -14.21 -21.52
CA ASP A 295 13.06 -15.50 -21.36
C ASP A 295 13.47 -15.67 -19.90
N SER A 296 13.08 -16.79 -19.29
CA SER A 296 13.46 -17.17 -17.93
C SER A 296 14.98 -17.34 -17.74
N GLU A 297 15.76 -17.14 -18.81
CA GLU A 297 17.22 -17.18 -18.84
C GLU A 297 17.89 -15.81 -18.64
N GLN A 298 17.14 -14.71 -18.51
CA GLN A 298 17.77 -13.41 -18.23
C GLN A 298 18.41 -13.38 -16.84
N LEU A 299 19.70 -13.05 -16.80
CA LEU A 299 20.47 -12.88 -15.56
C LEU A 299 19.79 -11.84 -14.65
N PRO A 300 19.85 -12.02 -13.32
CA PRO A 300 19.38 -11.02 -12.36
C PRO A 300 19.98 -9.64 -12.63
N ILE A 301 19.19 -8.59 -12.40
CA ILE A 301 19.69 -7.22 -12.47
C ILE A 301 20.46 -6.92 -11.18
N ASP A 302 21.73 -6.58 -11.33
CA ASP A 302 22.61 -6.16 -10.24
C ASP A 302 22.48 -4.64 -10.01
N PHE A 303 21.88 -4.25 -8.89
CA PHE A 303 21.68 -2.84 -8.55
C PHE A 303 22.92 -2.16 -7.94
N LEU A 304 24.04 -2.85 -7.74
CA LEU A 304 25.28 -2.24 -7.22
C LEU A 304 25.85 -1.20 -8.20
N ASP A 305 25.77 -1.47 -9.51
CA ASP A 305 26.30 -0.59 -10.56
C ASP A 305 25.26 0.39 -11.12
N LEU A 306 23.99 0.17 -10.82
CA LEU A 306 22.92 0.98 -11.37
C LEU A 306 22.75 2.28 -10.58
N GLN A 307 22.72 3.38 -11.32
CA GLN A 307 22.33 4.67 -10.83
C GLN A 307 21.31 5.27 -11.79
N GLU A 308 20.04 5.08 -11.46
CA GLU A 308 18.93 5.47 -12.31
C GLU A 308 18.34 6.82 -11.84
N VAL A 309 17.91 7.64 -12.78
CA VAL A 309 17.04 8.78 -12.50
C VAL A 309 15.60 8.26 -12.48
N GLY A 310 14.81 8.67 -11.49
CA GLY A 310 13.41 8.26 -11.37
C GLY A 310 12.64 8.49 -12.67
N THR A 311 11.97 7.44 -13.15
CA THR A 311 11.13 7.45 -14.35
C THR A 311 9.64 7.44 -14.02
N GLY A 312 9.30 7.25 -12.74
CA GLY A 312 7.92 7.19 -12.28
C GLY A 312 7.20 8.51 -12.52
N ALA A 313 6.02 8.44 -13.16
CA ALA A 313 5.14 9.59 -13.27
C ALA A 313 4.43 9.82 -11.93
N ILE A 314 4.15 11.08 -11.62
CA ILE A 314 3.20 11.42 -10.56
C ILE A 314 1.81 11.27 -11.18
N GLY A 315 0.98 10.43 -10.57
CA GLY A 315 -0.41 10.28 -11.01
C GLY A 315 -1.14 11.61 -11.00
N THR A 316 -2.09 11.77 -11.92
CA THR A 316 -2.95 12.97 -11.95
C THR A 316 -4.24 12.77 -11.16
N ARG A 317 -4.46 11.58 -10.59
CA ARG A 317 -5.71 11.13 -9.98
C ARG A 317 -5.46 10.13 -8.86
N ASP A 318 -6.28 10.21 -7.83
CA ASP A 318 -6.29 9.26 -6.73
C ASP A 318 -7.05 7.99 -7.13
N LEU A 319 -6.33 6.90 -7.37
CA LEU A 319 -6.88 5.59 -7.74
C LEU A 319 -7.61 4.88 -6.59
N LEU A 320 -7.77 5.50 -5.43
CA LEU A 320 -8.70 5.06 -4.38
C LEU A 320 -10.07 5.72 -4.52
N GLN A 321 -10.20 6.78 -5.32
CA GLN A 321 -11.48 7.44 -5.60
C GLN A 321 -12.25 6.70 -6.70
N LEU A 322 -13.57 6.64 -6.47
CA LEU A 322 -14.56 6.00 -7.34
C LEU A 322 -14.50 6.47 -8.80
N ASP A 323 -14.44 7.78 -9.00
CA ASP A 323 -14.42 8.43 -10.32
C ASP A 323 -13.15 8.09 -11.11
N SER A 324 -12.03 8.01 -10.41
CA SER A 324 -10.71 7.75 -10.97
C SER A 324 -10.58 6.29 -11.41
N ILE A 325 -11.08 5.35 -10.60
CA ILE A 325 -11.14 3.93 -10.96
C ILE A 325 -12.09 3.71 -12.14
N ALA A 326 -13.29 4.31 -12.11
CA ALA A 326 -14.25 4.16 -13.20
C ALA A 326 -13.65 4.65 -14.53
N THR A 327 -12.90 5.76 -14.50
CA THR A 327 -12.22 6.24 -15.70
C THR A 327 -11.08 5.31 -16.13
N ALA A 328 -10.20 4.91 -15.21
CA ALA A 328 -9.08 4.01 -15.51
C ALA A 328 -9.56 2.65 -16.05
N TRP A 329 -10.72 2.20 -15.57
CA TRP A 329 -11.39 1.00 -16.05
C TRP A 329 -11.96 1.16 -17.44
N LEU A 330 -12.63 2.28 -17.73
CA LEU A 330 -13.14 2.59 -19.06
C LEU A 330 -12.01 2.77 -20.09
N ASP A 331 -10.91 3.41 -19.69
CA ASP A 331 -9.70 3.51 -20.49
C ASP A 331 -9.12 2.11 -20.79
N HIS A 332 -9.13 1.20 -19.81
CA HIS A 332 -8.74 -0.19 -20.01
C HIS A 332 -9.72 -0.98 -20.88
N LEU A 333 -11.03 -0.78 -20.72
CA LEU A 333 -12.05 -1.46 -21.53
C LEU A 333 -11.94 -1.07 -23.00
N HIS A 334 -11.76 0.22 -23.30
CA HIS A 334 -11.52 0.68 -24.67
C HIS A 334 -10.23 0.09 -25.26
N GLN A 335 -9.23 -0.23 -24.43
CA GLN A 335 -8.00 -0.90 -24.87
C GLN A 335 -8.15 -2.44 -24.92
N ALA A 336 -9.12 -3.02 -24.22
CA ALA A 336 -9.30 -4.46 -24.01
C ALA A 336 -10.03 -5.19 -25.15
N GLU A 337 -10.49 -4.48 -26.19
CA GLU A 337 -11.05 -5.11 -27.41
C GLU A 337 -10.09 -6.11 -28.09
N ASN A 338 -8.80 -6.10 -27.72
CA ASN A 338 -7.76 -6.98 -28.28
C ASN A 338 -7.18 -8.04 -27.31
N LEU A 339 -7.73 -8.26 -26.11
CA LEU A 339 -7.17 -9.18 -25.10
C LEU A 339 -7.91 -10.53 -24.98
N PRO A 340 -7.22 -11.67 -24.74
CA PRO A 340 -7.85 -12.98 -24.58
C PRO A 340 -8.80 -13.08 -23.36
N GLN A 341 -9.95 -13.76 -23.54
CA GLN A 341 -11.05 -13.92 -22.57
C GLN A 341 -10.66 -14.39 -21.16
N ALA A 342 -9.55 -15.13 -21.00
CA ALA A 342 -9.13 -15.66 -19.69
C ALA A 342 -8.49 -14.61 -18.76
N ALA A 343 -8.03 -13.47 -19.29
CA ALA A 343 -7.40 -12.39 -18.52
C ALA A 343 -8.39 -11.31 -18.07
N GLN A 344 -9.69 -11.43 -18.41
CA GLN A 344 -10.64 -10.33 -18.32
C GLN A 344 -11.36 -10.24 -16.96
N SER A 345 -11.43 -11.28 -16.12
CA SER A 345 -12.36 -11.23 -14.96
C SER A 345 -11.77 -10.65 -13.66
N VAL A 346 -10.47 -10.78 -13.41
CA VAL A 346 -9.83 -10.29 -12.16
C VAL A 346 -9.23 -8.89 -12.34
N THR A 347 -8.90 -8.51 -13.58
CA THR A 347 -8.28 -7.21 -13.90
C THR A 347 -9.30 -6.06 -13.93
N LEU A 348 -10.60 -6.38 -14.00
CA LEU A 348 -11.65 -5.37 -14.18
C LEU A 348 -12.15 -4.75 -12.86
N MET A 349 -11.86 -5.30 -11.69
CA MET A 349 -12.31 -4.71 -10.43
C MET A 349 -11.20 -4.66 -9.40
N PRO A 350 -10.50 -3.51 -9.28
CA PRO A 350 -9.48 -3.35 -8.26
C PRO A 350 -10.11 -3.43 -6.86
N VAL A 351 -9.39 -4.10 -5.96
CA VAL A 351 -9.65 -4.11 -4.53
C VAL A 351 -9.43 -2.70 -3.98
N GLN A 352 -10.45 -2.15 -3.31
CA GLN A 352 -10.41 -0.83 -2.67
C GLN A 352 -10.31 -0.90 -1.15
N HIS A 353 -10.55 -2.08 -0.58
CA HIS A 353 -10.53 -2.28 0.86
C HIS A 353 -9.82 -3.57 1.22
N ARG A 354 -9.01 -3.55 2.29
CA ARG A 354 -8.19 -4.70 2.74
C ARG A 354 -9.01 -5.97 3.02
N TYR A 355 -10.25 -5.81 3.47
CA TYR A 355 -11.16 -6.95 3.73
C TYR A 355 -11.75 -7.58 2.46
N HIS A 356 -11.60 -6.95 1.30
CA HIS A 356 -12.05 -7.53 0.03
C HIS A 356 -10.91 -8.34 -0.58
N SER A 357 -11.08 -9.66 -0.65
CA SER A 357 -10.12 -10.52 -1.33
C SER A 357 -10.48 -10.69 -2.82
N PRO A 358 -9.51 -10.94 -3.70
CA PRO A 358 -9.79 -11.30 -5.09
C PRO A 358 -10.70 -12.54 -5.21
N GLN A 359 -10.62 -13.45 -4.23
CA GLN A 359 -11.53 -14.60 -4.13
C GLN A 359 -12.97 -14.15 -3.87
N MET A 360 -13.20 -13.17 -2.99
CA MET A 360 -14.54 -12.61 -2.77
C MET A 360 -15.10 -12.00 -4.05
N THR A 361 -14.29 -11.28 -4.83
CA THR A 361 -14.72 -10.76 -6.15
C THR A 361 -15.06 -11.89 -7.11
N THR A 362 -14.26 -12.96 -7.13
CA THR A 362 -14.48 -14.13 -8.02
C THR A 362 -15.74 -14.90 -7.63
N GLU A 363 -15.92 -15.18 -6.33
CA GLU A 363 -17.12 -15.80 -5.78
C GLU A 363 -18.34 -14.94 -6.09
N TRP A 364 -18.29 -13.64 -5.80
CA TRP A 364 -19.37 -12.71 -6.11
C TRP A 364 -19.71 -12.71 -7.61
N LEU A 365 -18.72 -12.68 -8.50
CA LEU A 365 -18.94 -12.77 -9.95
C LEU A 365 -19.63 -14.08 -10.36
N SER A 366 -19.36 -15.18 -9.66
CA SER A 366 -20.04 -16.46 -9.88
C SER A 366 -21.53 -16.42 -9.47
N TYR A 367 -21.89 -15.56 -8.51
CA TYR A 367 -23.27 -15.32 -8.08
C TYR A 367 -23.98 -14.21 -8.85
N LEU A 368 -23.30 -13.51 -9.78
CA LEU A 368 -23.87 -12.41 -10.55
C LEU A 368 -25.21 -12.80 -11.20
N LYS A 369 -25.29 -14.00 -11.76
CA LYS A 369 -26.53 -14.51 -12.39
C LYS A 369 -27.67 -14.64 -11.38
N ALA A 370 -27.42 -15.21 -10.20
CA ALA A 370 -28.43 -15.35 -9.16
C ALA A 370 -28.87 -13.98 -8.61
N LEU A 371 -27.92 -13.05 -8.44
CA LEU A 371 -28.22 -11.68 -8.02
C LEU A 371 -29.06 -10.93 -9.05
N LEU A 372 -28.75 -11.07 -10.34
CA LEU A 372 -29.55 -10.50 -11.43
C LEU A 372 -30.95 -11.14 -11.53
N GLU A 373 -31.11 -12.41 -11.14
CA GLU A 373 -32.41 -13.09 -11.06
C GLU A 373 -33.27 -12.60 -9.87
N GLU A 374 -32.64 -12.12 -8.79
CA GLU A 374 -33.33 -11.52 -7.63
C GLU A 374 -33.75 -10.06 -7.86
N ILE A 375 -33.10 -9.36 -8.80
CA ILE A 375 -33.47 -7.99 -9.15
C ILE A 375 -34.82 -8.01 -9.85
N ASN A 376 -35.81 -7.31 -9.28
CA ASN A 376 -37.09 -7.08 -9.94
C ASN A 376 -36.90 -6.07 -11.09
N ILE A 377 -36.51 -6.59 -12.25
CA ILE A 377 -36.23 -5.80 -13.47
C ILE A 377 -37.43 -4.91 -13.83
N ASN A 378 -38.67 -5.36 -13.60
CA ASN A 378 -39.85 -4.56 -13.89
C ASN A 378 -39.94 -3.32 -12.99
N GLN A 379 -39.63 -3.45 -11.70
CA GLN A 379 -39.63 -2.33 -10.76
C GLN A 379 -38.46 -1.38 -11.04
N LEU A 380 -37.28 -1.91 -11.35
CA LEU A 380 -36.11 -1.11 -11.70
C LEU A 380 -36.34 -0.28 -12.98
N LEU A 381 -36.88 -0.91 -14.03
CA LEU A 381 -37.24 -0.21 -15.27
C LEU A 381 -38.33 0.83 -15.04
N ALA A 382 -39.32 0.56 -14.19
CA ALA A 382 -40.35 1.53 -13.82
C ALA A 382 -39.75 2.76 -13.13
N SER A 383 -38.87 2.57 -12.16
CA SER A 383 -38.18 3.68 -11.47
C SER A 383 -37.29 4.50 -12.41
N LEU A 384 -36.56 3.84 -13.33
CA LEU A 384 -35.75 4.53 -14.35
C LEU A 384 -36.61 5.33 -15.34
N LEU A 385 -37.78 4.80 -15.72
CA LEU A 385 -38.74 5.48 -16.59
C LEU A 385 -39.47 6.62 -15.89
N GLU A 386 -39.68 6.53 -14.57
CA GLU A 386 -40.23 7.63 -13.77
C GLU A 386 -39.28 8.83 -13.74
N ARG A 387 -37.97 8.57 -13.76
CA ARG A 387 -36.90 9.58 -13.92
C ARG A 387 -36.54 9.89 -15.37
N ALA A 388 -37.35 9.49 -16.35
CA ALA A 388 -37.04 9.65 -17.79
C ALA A 388 -36.77 11.09 -18.25
N GLN A 389 -37.13 12.12 -17.47
CA GLN A 389 -36.81 13.51 -17.78
C GLN A 389 -35.30 13.83 -17.64
N GLU A 390 -34.58 13.03 -16.86
CA GLU A 390 -33.14 13.18 -16.61
C GLU A 390 -32.29 12.35 -17.60
N LEU A 391 -32.93 11.53 -18.44
CA LEU A 391 -32.26 10.60 -19.34
C LEU A 391 -32.32 11.07 -20.81
N PRO A 392 -31.28 10.78 -21.62
CA PRO A 392 -31.30 11.01 -23.06
C PRO A 392 -32.55 10.42 -23.75
N PRO A 393 -33.18 11.14 -24.70
CA PRO A 393 -34.43 10.70 -25.34
C PRO A 393 -34.34 9.38 -26.12
N GLN A 394 -33.14 8.95 -26.48
CA GLN A 394 -32.88 7.65 -27.11
C GLN A 394 -32.96 6.53 -26.07
N LEU A 395 -32.28 6.66 -24.92
CA LEU A 395 -32.33 5.70 -23.82
C LEU A 395 -33.74 5.52 -23.25
N VAL A 396 -34.52 6.60 -23.14
CA VAL A 396 -35.93 6.53 -22.71
C VAL A 396 -36.78 5.69 -23.67
N ARG A 397 -36.52 5.77 -24.98
CA ARG A 397 -37.24 4.97 -25.99
C ARG A 397 -36.90 3.49 -25.86
N GLU A 398 -35.64 3.17 -25.62
CA GLU A 398 -35.19 1.79 -25.46
C GLU A 398 -35.68 1.17 -24.16
N LEU A 399 -35.62 1.89 -23.04
CA LEU A 399 -36.18 1.45 -21.77
C LEU A 399 -37.67 1.09 -21.92
N LYS A 400 -38.45 1.93 -22.62
CA LYS A 400 -39.87 1.64 -22.90
C LYS A 400 -40.06 0.37 -23.74
N GLN A 401 -39.21 0.15 -24.75
CA GLN A 401 -39.27 -1.06 -25.58
C GLN A 401 -38.90 -2.32 -24.80
N LEU A 402 -37.89 -2.22 -23.92
CA LEU A 402 -37.45 -3.31 -23.07
C LEU A 402 -38.53 -3.67 -22.03
N THR A 403 -39.14 -2.67 -21.38
CA THR A 403 -40.27 -2.86 -20.47
C THR A 403 -41.45 -3.56 -21.15
N GLU A 404 -41.78 -3.18 -22.39
CA GLU A 404 -42.90 -3.80 -23.09
C GLU A 404 -42.60 -5.25 -23.51
N LYS A 405 -41.36 -5.56 -23.93
CA LYS A 405 -40.93 -6.94 -24.21
C LYS A 405 -41.02 -7.83 -22.96
N LEU A 406 -40.56 -7.32 -21.82
CA LEU A 406 -40.62 -8.04 -20.54
C LEU A 406 -42.06 -8.25 -20.06
N ARG A 407 -42.93 -7.23 -20.19
CA ARG A 407 -44.36 -7.31 -19.83
C ARG A 407 -45.12 -8.30 -20.69
N THR A 408 -44.78 -8.41 -21.96
CA THR A 408 -45.44 -9.30 -22.93
C THR A 408 -44.84 -10.70 -22.99
N GLY A 409 -43.78 -10.97 -22.21
CA GLY A 409 -43.12 -12.27 -22.16
C GLY A 409 -42.41 -12.64 -23.47
N GLN A 410 -42.07 -11.66 -24.31
CA GLN A 410 -41.35 -11.91 -25.55
C GLN A 410 -39.92 -12.36 -25.23
N PRO A 411 -39.40 -13.40 -25.91
CA PRO A 411 -38.03 -13.86 -25.70
C PRO A 411 -37.03 -12.75 -26.05
N LEU A 412 -36.08 -12.50 -25.15
CA LEU A 412 -34.98 -11.53 -25.31
C LEU A 412 -33.86 -12.08 -26.22
N THR A 413 -34.20 -12.84 -27.24
CA THR A 413 -33.23 -13.48 -28.15
C THR A 413 -32.44 -12.48 -28.99
N TYR A 414 -32.91 -11.24 -29.09
CA TYR A 414 -32.18 -10.11 -29.66
C TYR A 414 -32.38 -8.86 -28.79
N VAL A 415 -31.31 -8.49 -28.09
CA VAL A 415 -31.17 -7.22 -27.37
C VAL A 415 -30.44 -6.28 -28.33
N SER A 416 -30.92 -5.05 -28.51
CA SER A 416 -30.21 -4.09 -29.37
C SER A 416 -28.84 -3.77 -28.76
N GLU A 417 -27.86 -3.39 -29.58
CA GLU A 417 -26.50 -3.07 -29.13
C GLU A 417 -26.52 -2.01 -28.01
N HIS A 418 -27.31 -0.95 -28.18
CA HIS A 418 -27.53 0.09 -27.17
C HIS A 418 -28.28 -0.37 -25.91
N THR A 419 -29.19 -1.32 -26.03
CA THR A 419 -29.88 -1.90 -24.87
C THR A 419 -28.93 -2.83 -24.10
N ALA A 420 -28.02 -3.52 -24.79
CA ALA A 420 -26.96 -4.30 -24.18
C ALA A 420 -25.93 -3.38 -23.50
N GLU A 421 -25.56 -2.26 -24.11
CA GLU A 421 -24.73 -1.20 -23.52
C GLU A 421 -25.39 -0.64 -22.25
N LEU A 422 -26.69 -0.33 -22.30
CA LEU A 422 -27.44 0.16 -21.14
C LEU A 422 -27.48 -0.85 -19.99
N ILE A 423 -27.78 -2.12 -20.29
CA ILE A 423 -27.79 -3.19 -19.27
C ILE A 423 -26.38 -3.39 -18.71
N THR A 424 -25.36 -3.31 -19.54
CA THR A 424 -23.95 -3.37 -19.12
C THR A 424 -23.63 -2.20 -18.19
N LEU A 425 -23.97 -0.98 -18.59
CA LEU A 425 -23.74 0.24 -17.81
C LEU A 425 -24.47 0.21 -16.46
N LEU A 426 -25.72 -0.26 -16.45
CA LEU A 426 -26.51 -0.39 -15.23
C LEU A 426 -25.94 -1.47 -14.31
N SER A 427 -25.55 -2.61 -14.89
CA SER A 427 -24.94 -3.71 -14.15
C SER A 427 -23.61 -3.27 -13.54
N VAL A 428 -22.76 -2.58 -14.31
CA VAL A 428 -21.48 -1.99 -13.87
C VAL A 428 -21.71 -0.93 -12.79
N THR A 429 -22.75 -0.10 -12.90
CA THR A 429 -23.05 0.93 -11.90
C THR A 429 -23.48 0.31 -10.57
N ILE A 430 -24.36 -0.69 -10.62
CA ILE A 430 -24.81 -1.45 -9.43
C ILE A 430 -23.63 -2.21 -8.81
N LEU A 431 -22.79 -2.81 -9.66
CA LEU A 431 -21.53 -3.42 -9.31
C LEU A 431 -20.62 -2.48 -8.53
N MET A 432 -20.37 -1.30 -9.08
CA MET A 432 -19.51 -0.31 -8.46
C MET A 432 -20.08 0.16 -7.13
N ALA A 433 -21.38 0.45 -7.06
CA ALA A 433 -22.04 0.85 -5.81
C ALA A 433 -21.90 -0.22 -4.70
N ASN A 434 -21.98 -1.51 -5.05
CA ASN A 434 -21.81 -2.62 -4.12
C ASN A 434 -20.36 -2.78 -3.65
N VAL A 435 -19.39 -2.61 -4.55
CA VAL A 435 -17.97 -2.73 -4.22
C VAL A 435 -17.51 -1.58 -3.31
N THR A 436 -18.07 -0.38 -3.49
CA THR A 436 -17.60 0.82 -2.80
C THR A 436 -18.33 1.09 -1.49
N THR A 437 -19.57 0.61 -1.38
CA THR A 437 -20.42 0.81 -0.19
C THR A 437 -21.21 -0.45 0.12
N PRO A 438 -20.54 -1.54 0.58
CA PRO A 438 -21.19 -2.84 0.80
C PRO A 438 -22.36 -2.74 1.80
N ASP A 439 -22.27 -1.86 2.79
CA ASP A 439 -23.28 -1.74 3.86
C ASP A 439 -24.57 -1.02 3.45
N ILE A 440 -24.60 -0.33 2.29
CA ILE A 440 -25.77 0.44 1.86
C ILE A 440 -26.74 -0.41 1.01
N VAL A 441 -26.23 -1.43 0.31
CA VAL A 441 -27.04 -2.24 -0.63
C VAL A 441 -27.39 -3.63 -0.10
N PHE A 442 -26.72 -4.11 0.95
CA PHE A 442 -27.34 -5.10 1.84
C PHE A 442 -28.46 -4.42 2.63
N ALA A 443 -29.62 -4.31 1.99
CA ALA A 443 -30.86 -3.94 2.61
C ALA A 443 -31.07 -4.74 3.90
N LYS A 444 -30.66 -4.19 5.05
CA LYS A 444 -31.38 -4.41 6.29
C LYS A 444 -32.73 -3.76 6.08
N GLY A 445 -33.63 -4.52 5.44
CA GLY A 445 -35.03 -4.16 5.33
C GLY A 445 -35.53 -3.82 6.73
N SER A 446 -35.85 -2.57 6.96
CA SER A 446 -36.54 -2.14 8.17
C SER A 446 -38.00 -2.59 8.07
N SER A 447 -38.23 -3.88 8.32
CA SER A 447 -39.55 -4.41 8.63
C SER A 447 -39.49 -5.10 9.99
N SER A 448 -39.58 -4.31 11.06
CA SER A 448 -40.04 -4.81 12.34
C SER A 448 -40.85 -3.74 13.06
N SER A 449 -42.16 -3.96 13.07
CA SER A 449 -43.09 -3.36 14.01
C SER A 449 -42.75 -3.77 15.44
N SER A 450 -42.27 -2.84 16.26
CA SER A 450 -42.51 -2.87 17.71
C SER A 450 -42.40 -1.46 18.28
N ARG A 451 -43.46 -1.07 19.00
CA ARG A 451 -43.55 0.18 19.75
C ARG A 451 -42.59 0.13 20.94
N GLY A 452 -41.74 1.14 21.07
CA GLY A 452 -40.92 1.38 22.25
C GLY A 452 -40.43 2.82 22.25
N SER A 453 -41.04 3.64 23.11
CA SER A 453 -40.81 5.07 23.26
C SER A 453 -39.43 5.39 23.85
N SER A 454 -38.69 6.30 23.22
CA SER A 454 -37.97 7.34 23.95
C SER A 454 -37.62 8.48 23.01
N SER A 455 -38.06 9.66 23.41
CA SER A 455 -37.95 10.96 22.74
C SER A 455 -36.65 11.66 23.15
N TYR A 456 -35.87 12.12 22.17
CA TYR A 456 -35.18 13.41 22.20
C TYR A 456 -34.91 13.86 20.76
N ASP A 457 -35.50 15.00 20.40
CA ASP A 457 -35.26 15.80 19.19
C ASP A 457 -33.74 16.11 19.06
N GLY A 458 -33.10 16.26 17.90
CA GLY A 458 -33.55 16.51 16.54
C GLY A 458 -32.57 17.54 15.95
N ASP A 459 -31.75 17.15 14.98
CA ASP A 459 -31.30 18.08 13.92
C ASP A 459 -30.92 17.33 12.64
N SER A 460 -31.21 18.01 11.55
CA SER A 460 -31.39 17.61 10.16
C SER A 460 -30.13 17.09 9.43
N SER A 461 -30.16 15.82 9.00
CA SER A 461 -29.18 15.29 8.02
C SER A 461 -29.75 14.33 6.96
N ASP A 462 -31.07 14.05 6.95
CA ASP A 462 -31.64 13.08 6.00
C ASP A 462 -31.79 13.62 4.56
N ASP A 463 -31.74 14.94 4.35
CA ASP A 463 -31.86 15.53 3.02
C ASP A 463 -30.52 15.63 2.25
N GLN A 464 -29.37 15.42 2.93
CA GLN A 464 -28.05 15.43 2.26
C GLN A 464 -27.73 14.13 1.53
N PHE A 465 -28.30 12.99 1.95
CA PHE A 465 -27.93 11.67 1.44
C PHE A 465 -28.66 11.29 0.14
N GLY A 466 -29.90 11.74 -0.05
CA GLY A 466 -30.56 11.67 -1.36
C GLY A 466 -29.87 12.56 -2.40
N TRP A 467 -29.24 13.64 -1.95
CA TRP A 467 -28.47 14.57 -2.79
C TRP A 467 -27.18 13.97 -3.32
N LEU A 468 -26.45 13.19 -2.50
CA LEU A 468 -25.19 12.56 -2.92
C LEU A 468 -25.41 11.48 -4.00
N GLY A 469 -26.44 10.65 -3.85
CA GLY A 469 -26.85 9.67 -4.85
C GLY A 469 -27.40 10.30 -6.14
N PHE A 470 -27.98 11.49 -6.04
CA PHE A 470 -28.42 12.29 -7.19
C PHE A 470 -27.23 12.90 -7.95
N TRP A 471 -26.24 13.44 -7.23
CA TRP A 471 -25.04 13.99 -7.84
C TRP A 471 -24.17 12.92 -8.51
N THR A 472 -24.05 11.71 -7.94
CA THR A 472 -23.32 10.61 -8.62
C THR A 472 -24.00 10.19 -9.91
N MET A 473 -25.34 10.18 -9.95
CA MET A 473 -26.11 9.86 -11.16
C MET A 473 -26.03 10.98 -12.22
N MET A 474 -26.11 12.25 -11.79
CA MET A 474 -26.01 13.43 -12.67
C MET A 474 -24.59 13.66 -13.19
N ILE A 475 -23.57 13.48 -12.35
CA ILE A 475 -22.16 13.55 -12.75
C ILE A 475 -21.85 12.41 -13.72
N GLY A 476 -22.31 11.18 -13.43
CA GLY A 476 -22.20 10.05 -14.36
C GLY A 476 -22.85 10.32 -15.72
N GLY A 477 -24.06 10.91 -15.73
CA GLY A 477 -24.78 11.26 -16.96
C GLY A 477 -24.14 12.40 -17.77
N ILE A 478 -23.66 13.47 -17.11
CA ILE A 478 -22.97 14.60 -17.76
C ILE A 478 -21.57 14.16 -18.27
N TRP A 479 -20.92 13.26 -17.55
CA TRP A 479 -19.61 12.72 -17.89
C TRP A 479 -19.67 11.80 -19.12
N LEU A 480 -20.70 10.94 -19.21
CA LEU A 480 -20.98 10.13 -20.41
C LEU A 480 -21.39 10.97 -21.63
N TRP A 481 -22.13 12.05 -21.41
CA TRP A 481 -22.50 12.99 -22.49
C TRP A 481 -21.28 13.70 -23.10
N ASN A 482 -20.27 14.02 -22.29
CA ASN A 482 -19.03 14.64 -22.76
C ASN A 482 -18.09 13.64 -23.48
N LEU A 483 -18.12 12.35 -23.10
CA LEU A 483 -17.43 11.28 -23.83
C LEU A 483 -18.02 11.08 -25.24
N TYR A 484 -19.35 11.15 -25.36
CA TYR A 484 -20.05 11.03 -26.65
C TYR A 484 -19.82 12.21 -27.60
N LYS A 485 -19.61 13.43 -27.07
CA LYS A 485 -19.38 14.62 -27.90
C LYS A 485 -17.97 14.66 -28.54
N ASN A 486 -17.04 13.87 -28.03
CA ASN A 486 -15.65 13.81 -28.51
C ASN A 486 -15.36 12.58 -29.40
N SER A 487 -16.35 11.75 -29.70
CA SER A 487 -16.20 10.54 -30.54
C SER A 487 -16.67 10.72 -31.99
N ASP A 488 -16.99 11.95 -32.41
CA ASP A 488 -17.46 12.30 -33.77
C ASP A 488 -16.36 12.93 -34.66
N ASP A 489 -15.07 12.81 -34.29
CA ASP A 489 -13.91 13.16 -35.15
C ASP A 489 -12.95 11.98 -35.37
#